data_AF-A0A2A2RDK0-F1
#
_entry.id   AF-A0A2A2RDK0-F1
#
_cell.length_a   1.000
_cell.length_b   1.000
_cell.length_c   1.000
_cell.angle_alpha   90.00
_cell.angle_beta   90.00
_cell.angle_gamma   90.00
#
_symmetry.space_group_name_H-M   'P 1'
#
loop_
_entity.id
_entity.type
_entity.pdbx_description
1 polymer ?
#
loop_
_entity_poly.entity_id
_entity_poly.type
_entity_poly.pdbx_seq_one_letter_code
_entity_poly.pdbx_strand_id
1 'polypeptide(L)'
;MHAEPSHSATVLLHRGEEIGEFFLLNPRANYGVLGFGKPHALHTGITREGKIFLLPVGLPDSNGRLDQTTQSLANAVEQAKSRWTRIVWLAASRNYEVSIAEGQLDEPNWPVGTLDQRIRIAFAANYIADREHAVVRRLRGCK
;
A
#
# COMPACT_ATOMS: atom_id res chain seq x y z
N MET A 1 -3.08 13.57 -5.12
CA MET A 1 -3.37 12.99 -3.82
C MET A 1 -2.74 13.82 -2.73
N HIS A 2 -3.30 13.72 -1.53
CA HIS A 2 -2.64 14.08 -0.29
C HIS A 2 -2.53 12.80 0.56
N ALA A 3 -1.46 12.63 1.32
CA ALA A 3 -1.27 11.51 2.24
C ALA A 3 -1.58 11.96 3.67
N GLU A 4 -2.14 11.07 4.47
CA GLU A 4 -2.42 11.35 5.87
C GLU A 4 -1.11 11.24 6.68
N PRO A 5 -0.62 12.31 7.34
CA PRO A 5 0.71 12.30 7.94
C PRO A 5 0.90 11.30 9.09
N SER A 6 -0.17 11.05 9.85
CA SER A 6 -0.14 10.32 11.13
C SER A 6 -0.63 8.87 11.04
N HIS A 7 -1.09 8.42 9.88
CA HIS A 7 -1.75 7.12 9.72
C HIS A 7 -0.99 6.25 8.73
N SER A 8 -0.01 5.50 9.24
CA SER A 8 0.55 4.34 8.57
C SER A 8 0.56 3.11 9.47
N ALA A 9 0.40 1.94 8.86
CA ALA A 9 0.49 0.65 9.55
C ALA A 9 1.41 -0.29 8.77
N THR A 10 2.27 -1.00 9.50
CA THR A 10 3.08 -2.07 8.92
C THR A 10 2.24 -3.34 8.80
N VAL A 11 2.15 -3.87 7.58
CA VAL A 11 1.36 -5.06 7.25
C VAL A 11 2.16 -6.02 6.37
N LEU A 12 1.77 -7.30 6.36
CA LEU A 12 2.27 -8.28 5.40
C LEU A 12 1.29 -8.39 4.24
N LEU A 13 1.77 -8.09 3.03
CA LEU A 13 0.98 -8.19 1.82
C LEU A 13 1.56 -9.21 0.86
N HIS A 14 0.70 -10.00 0.24
CA HIS A 14 1.01 -10.74 -0.96
C HIS A 14 0.47 -9.97 -2.16
N ARG A 15 1.30 -9.74 -3.19
CA ARG A 15 0.85 -9.09 -4.42
C ARG A 15 0.25 -10.15 -5.34
N GLY A 16 -0.97 -9.91 -5.80
CA GLY A 16 -1.67 -10.77 -6.75
C GLY A 16 -1.09 -10.70 -8.16
N GLU A 17 -1.72 -11.43 -9.07
CA GLU A 17 -1.34 -11.43 -10.49
C GLU A 17 -1.91 -10.20 -11.22
N GLU A 18 -3.04 -9.68 -10.76
CA GLU A 18 -3.64 -8.48 -11.32
C GLU A 18 -2.94 -7.21 -10.81
N ILE A 19 -2.87 -6.20 -11.68
CA ILE A 19 -2.22 -4.93 -11.35
C ILE A 19 -2.99 -4.24 -10.22
N GLY A 20 -2.27 -4.00 -9.12
CA GLY A 20 -2.83 -3.32 -7.95
C GLY A 20 -3.59 -4.25 -7.00
N GLU A 21 -3.65 -5.54 -7.30
CA GLU A 21 -4.23 -6.53 -6.40
C GLU A 21 -3.24 -6.86 -5.27
N PHE A 22 -3.73 -6.74 -4.03
CA PHE A 22 -3.01 -7.11 -2.84
C PHE A 22 -3.90 -7.93 -1.91
N PHE A 23 -3.30 -8.92 -1.27
CA PHE A 23 -3.88 -9.73 -0.21
C PHE A 23 -3.20 -9.42 1.11
N LEU A 24 -3.98 -9.09 2.13
CA LEU A 24 -3.50 -8.87 3.48
C LEU A 24 -3.36 -10.21 4.20
N LEU A 25 -2.17 -10.48 4.75
CA LEU A 25 -1.94 -11.67 5.54
C LEU A 25 -2.28 -11.40 7.01
N ASN A 26 -2.94 -12.37 7.63
CA ASN A 26 -3.08 -12.41 9.07
C ASN A 26 -1.68 -12.57 9.72
N PRO A 27 -1.22 -11.62 10.56
CA PRO A 27 0.08 -11.74 11.21
C PRO A 27 0.18 -12.93 12.19
N ARG A 28 -0.96 -13.49 12.60
CA ARG A 28 -1.05 -14.70 13.44
C ARG A 28 -1.21 -15.99 12.64
N ALA A 29 -1.17 -15.93 11.30
CA ALA A 29 -1.20 -17.13 10.48
C ALA A 29 0.06 -17.99 10.70
N ASN A 30 -0.04 -19.26 10.35
CA ASN A 30 1.08 -20.19 10.41
C ASN A 30 2.27 -19.71 9.55
N TYR A 31 3.52 -20.01 9.96
CA TYR A 31 4.75 -19.60 9.24
C TYR A 31 4.75 -19.91 7.74
N GLY A 32 4.16 -21.05 7.35
CA GLY A 32 4.04 -21.43 5.94
C GLY A 32 3.13 -20.53 5.10
N VAL A 33 2.32 -19.67 5.72
CA VAL A 33 1.55 -18.61 5.07
C VAL A 33 2.35 -17.31 5.04
N LEU A 34 2.97 -16.96 6.18
CA LEU A 34 3.73 -15.72 6.35
C LEU A 34 4.88 -15.60 5.34
N GLY A 35 5.49 -16.72 4.94
CA GLY A 35 6.55 -16.76 3.93
C GLY A 35 6.14 -16.28 2.53
N PHE A 36 4.84 -16.16 2.23
CA PHE A 36 4.35 -15.62 0.95
C PHE A 36 4.12 -14.10 0.97
N GLY A 37 4.16 -13.48 2.14
CA GLY A 37 3.96 -12.05 2.31
C GLY A 37 5.27 -11.27 2.28
N LYS A 38 5.17 -10.00 1.91
CA LYS A 38 6.25 -9.02 2.06
C LYS A 38 5.79 -7.86 2.94
N PRO A 39 6.67 -7.32 3.78
CA PRO A 39 6.33 -6.19 4.66
C PRO A 39 6.14 -4.91 3.85
N HIS A 40 5.05 -4.20 4.13
CA HIS A 40 4.73 -2.90 3.56
C HIS A 40 4.27 -1.93 4.65
N ALA A 41 4.63 -0.65 4.53
CA ALA A 41 3.94 0.44 5.19
C ALA A 41 2.71 0.81 4.35
N LEU A 42 1.54 0.74 4.95
CA LEU A 42 0.29 1.10 4.30
C LEU A 42 -0.10 2.52 4.68
N HIS A 43 -0.17 3.41 3.70
CA HIS A 43 -0.49 4.82 3.90
C HIS A 43 -1.91 5.13 3.43
N THR A 44 -2.64 5.95 4.18
CA THR A 44 -3.92 6.51 3.72
C THR A 44 -3.66 7.69 2.77
N GLY A 45 -4.27 7.65 1.60
CA GLY A 45 -4.31 8.75 0.65
C GLY A 45 -5.73 9.23 0.39
N ILE A 46 -5.85 10.51 0.02
CA ILE A 46 -7.09 11.13 -0.46
C ILE A 46 -6.87 11.79 -1.81
N THR A 47 -7.82 11.67 -2.72
CA THR A 47 -7.82 12.42 -4.00
C THR A 47 -8.48 13.78 -3.82
N ARG A 48 -8.37 14.66 -4.83
CA ARG A 48 -9.01 15.99 -4.77
C ARG A 48 -10.54 15.90 -4.70
N GLU A 49 -11.09 14.82 -5.25
CA GLU A 49 -12.51 14.50 -5.24
C GLU A 49 -12.97 13.87 -3.91
N GLY A 50 -12.07 13.76 -2.92
CA GLY A 50 -12.38 13.19 -1.61
C GLY A 50 -12.34 11.65 -1.56
N LYS A 51 -11.89 10.97 -2.62
CA LYS A 51 -11.79 9.51 -2.62
C LYS A 51 -10.62 9.04 -1.75
N ILE A 52 -10.91 8.20 -0.77
CA ILE A 52 -9.90 7.57 0.08
C ILE A 52 -9.38 6.29 -0.56
N PHE A 53 -8.08 6.05 -0.44
CA PHE A 53 -7.42 4.83 -0.85
C PHE A 53 -6.26 4.49 0.08
N LEU A 54 -5.79 3.24 0.00
CA LEU A 54 -4.61 2.76 0.72
C LEU A 54 -3.48 2.54 -0.29
N LEU A 55 -2.31 3.07 0.03
CA LEU A 55 -1.12 2.98 -0.81
C LEU A 55 -0.05 2.14 -0.08
N PRO A 56 0.24 0.92 -0.55
CA PRO A 56 1.30 0.11 0.03
C PRO A 56 2.67 0.56 -0.48
N VAL A 57 3.59 0.82 0.45
CA VAL A 57 5.00 1.12 0.18
C VAL A 57 5.82 -0.01 0.79
N GLY A 58 6.63 -0.70 -0.03
CA GLY A 58 7.48 -1.78 0.44
C GLY A 58 8.44 -1.31 1.54
N LEU A 59 8.66 -2.15 2.54
CA LEU A 59 9.70 -1.91 3.54
C LEU A 59 11.06 -2.45 3.09
N PRO A 60 12.18 -1.93 3.61
CA PRO A 60 13.51 -2.43 3.30
C PRO A 60 13.65 -3.93 3.58
N ASP A 61 14.48 -4.60 2.80
CA ASP A 61 14.83 -5.98 3.05
C ASP A 61 15.68 -6.13 4.34
N SER A 62 16.07 -7.36 4.68
CA SER A 62 16.89 -7.65 5.85
C SER A 62 18.26 -6.94 5.84
N ASN A 63 18.71 -6.46 4.68
CA ASN A 63 19.96 -5.72 4.51
C ASN A 63 19.73 -4.19 4.49
N GLY A 64 18.50 -3.74 4.76
CA GLY A 64 18.12 -2.32 4.75
C GLY A 64 18.04 -1.71 3.36
N ARG A 65 18.00 -2.51 2.29
CA ARG A 65 17.99 -1.99 0.92
C ARG A 65 16.56 -1.83 0.41
N LEU A 66 16.32 -0.72 -0.29
CA LEU A 66 15.12 -0.47 -1.08
C LEU A 66 15.49 -0.51 -2.56
N ASP A 67 14.59 -1.04 -3.39
CA ASP A 67 14.71 -0.88 -4.83
C ASP A 67 14.32 0.54 -5.27
N GLN A 68 14.68 0.92 -6.49
CA GLN A 68 14.43 2.27 -7.02
C GLN A 68 12.94 2.61 -7.07
N THR A 69 12.10 1.64 -7.40
CA THR A 69 10.65 1.79 -7.46
C THR A 69 10.09 2.13 -6.08
N THR A 70 10.51 1.41 -5.06
CA THR A 70 10.04 1.59 -3.68
C THR A 70 10.58 2.89 -3.09
N GLN A 71 11.85 3.22 -3.34
CA GLN A 71 12.44 4.47 -2.88
C GLN A 71 11.73 5.69 -3.49
N SER A 72 11.45 5.66 -4.80
CA SER A 72 10.74 6.78 -5.45
C SER A 72 9.30 6.91 -4.96
N LEU A 73 8.59 5.80 -4.72
CA LEU A 73 7.25 5.83 -4.13
C LEU A 73 7.25 6.36 -2.70
N ALA A 74 8.19 5.93 -1.86
CA ALA A 74 8.33 6.40 -0.48
C ALA A 74 8.54 7.92 -0.45
N ASN A 75 9.44 8.43 -1.28
CA ASN A 75 9.68 9.87 -1.41
C ASN A 75 8.43 10.63 -1.89
N ALA A 76 7.64 10.03 -2.77
CA ALA A 76 6.39 10.61 -3.25
C ALA A 76 5.33 10.73 -2.14
N VAL A 77 5.23 9.70 -1.29
CA VAL A 77 4.32 9.71 -0.14
C VAL A 77 4.73 10.79 0.86
N GLU A 78 6.02 10.93 1.17
CA GLU A 78 6.49 11.99 2.08
C GLU A 78 6.14 13.39 1.57
N GLN A 79 6.30 13.66 0.27
CA GLN A 79 5.88 14.93 -0.32
C GLN A 79 4.36 15.12 -0.23
N ALA A 80 3.60 14.05 -0.47
CA ALA A 80 2.13 14.07 -0.41
C ALA A 80 1.58 14.34 1.00
N LYS A 81 2.36 14.19 2.07
CA LYS A 81 1.91 14.49 3.45
C LYS A 81 1.74 15.97 3.74
N SER A 82 2.34 16.85 2.93
CA SER A 82 2.33 18.30 3.19
C SER A 82 1.77 19.12 2.04
N ARG A 83 1.61 18.50 0.86
CA ARG A 83 1.19 19.18 -0.36
C ARG A 83 0.35 18.24 -1.21
N TRP A 84 -0.55 18.80 -1.99
CA TRP A 84 -1.20 18.08 -3.07
C TRP A 84 -0.18 17.70 -4.13
N THR A 85 -0.04 16.40 -4.40
CA THR A 85 0.86 15.87 -5.40
C THR A 85 0.13 15.09 -6.48
N ARG A 86 0.71 14.99 -7.67
CA ARG A 86 0.36 13.98 -8.67
C ARG A 86 1.52 13.00 -8.75
N ILE A 87 1.23 11.73 -8.48
CA ILE A 87 2.20 10.65 -8.58
C ILE A 87 1.92 9.89 -9.87
N VAL A 88 2.95 9.69 -10.70
CA VAL A 88 2.83 9.03 -12.00
C VAL A 88 3.87 7.92 -12.09
N TRP A 89 3.45 6.72 -12.51
CA TRP A 89 4.36 5.63 -12.81
C TRP A 89 5.02 5.84 -14.17
N LEU A 90 6.35 5.86 -14.21
CA LEU A 90 7.13 5.90 -15.45
C LEU A 90 7.68 4.50 -15.73
N ALA A 91 7.07 3.81 -16.69
CA ALA A 91 7.44 2.44 -17.03
C ALA A 91 8.88 2.31 -17.56
N ALA A 92 9.35 3.30 -18.34
CA ALA A 92 10.69 3.29 -18.95
C ALA A 92 11.82 3.29 -17.91
N SER A 93 11.66 4.06 -16.83
CA SER A 93 12.64 4.22 -15.75
C SER A 93 12.30 3.41 -14.49
N ARG A 94 11.18 2.67 -14.51
CA ARG A 94 10.66 1.89 -13.38
C ARG A 94 10.64 2.67 -12.05
N ASN A 95 10.22 3.93 -12.10
CA ASN A 95 10.14 4.80 -10.93
C ASN A 95 8.84 5.60 -10.93
N TYR A 96 8.58 6.25 -9.80
CA TYR A 96 7.49 7.20 -9.68
C TYR A 96 8.03 8.63 -9.81
N GLU A 97 7.37 9.41 -10.65
CA GLU A 97 7.56 10.86 -10.74
C GLU A 97 6.47 11.57 -9.96
N VAL A 98 6.84 12.70 -9.34
CA VAL A 98 5.98 13.48 -8.46
C VAL A 98 5.98 14.91 -8.93
N SER A 99 4.80 15.45 -9.19
CA SER A 99 4.60 16.89 -9.38
C SER A 99 3.75 17.46 -8.26
N ILE A 100 4.14 18.63 -7.76
CA ILE A 100 3.42 19.36 -6.72
C ILE A 100 2.42 20.29 -7.40
N ALA A 101 1.20 20.38 -6.86
CA ALA A 101 0.23 21.35 -7.35
C ALA A 101 0.70 22.79 -7.07
N GLU A 102 0.69 23.63 -8.10
CA GLU A 102 1.11 25.04 -7.99
C GLU A 102 -0.04 25.97 -7.57
N GLY A 103 -1.29 25.55 -7.80
CA GLY A 103 -2.47 26.31 -7.41
C GLY A 103 -2.74 26.27 -5.92
N GLN A 104 -3.43 27.30 -5.42
CA GLN A 104 -3.99 27.28 -4.06
C GLN A 104 -5.17 26.32 -4.04
N LEU A 105 -4.95 25.15 -3.43
CA LEU A 105 -5.97 24.12 -3.23
C LEU A 105 -6.37 24.10 -1.76
N ASP A 106 -7.64 23.80 -1.51
CA ASP A 106 -8.12 23.61 -0.15
C ASP A 106 -7.38 22.45 0.54
N GLU A 107 -7.26 22.53 1.86
CA GLU A 107 -6.75 21.45 2.68
C GLU A 107 -7.61 20.18 2.52
N PRO A 108 -7.02 18.98 2.59
CA PRO A 108 -7.77 17.73 2.45
C PRO A 108 -8.81 17.57 3.57
N ASN A 109 -10.07 17.36 3.18
CA ASN A 109 -11.14 17.02 4.11
C ASN A 109 -11.16 15.51 4.37
N TRP A 110 -10.55 15.07 5.48
CA TRP A 110 -10.48 13.66 5.84
C TRP A 110 -11.80 13.15 6.46
N PRO A 111 -12.41 12.08 5.91
CA PRO A 111 -13.62 11.52 6.50
C PRO A 111 -13.30 10.83 7.83
N VAL A 112 -14.25 10.85 8.76
CA VAL A 112 -14.14 10.20 10.07
C VAL A 112 -13.90 8.69 9.90
N GLY A 113 -12.99 8.14 10.70
CA GLY A 113 -12.69 6.72 10.75
C GLY A 113 -11.22 6.43 11.01
N THR A 114 -10.92 5.23 11.49
CA THR A 114 -9.54 4.80 11.80
C THR A 114 -8.89 4.10 10.60
N LEU A 115 -7.55 4.09 10.56
CA LEU A 115 -6.80 3.31 9.58
C LEU A 115 -7.20 1.82 9.60
N ASP A 116 -7.39 1.24 10.79
CA ASP A 116 -7.82 -0.16 10.93
C ASP A 116 -9.18 -0.43 10.27
N GLN A 117 -10.14 0.48 10.41
CA GLN A 117 -11.44 0.36 9.74
C GLN A 117 -11.26 0.40 8.22
N ARG A 118 -10.43 1.32 7.70
CA ARG A 118 -10.12 1.42 6.27
C ARG A 118 -9.47 0.15 5.74
N ILE A 119 -8.51 -0.42 6.48
CA ILE A 119 -7.84 -1.67 6.15
C ILE A 119 -8.85 -2.82 6.08
N ARG A 120 -9.70 -2.96 7.09
CA ARG A 120 -10.73 -4.02 7.13
C ARG A 120 -11.67 -3.95 5.93
N ILE A 121 -12.10 -2.74 5.54
CA ILE A 121 -12.97 -2.54 4.38
C ILE A 121 -12.21 -2.87 3.08
N ALA A 122 -10.99 -2.35 2.91
CA ALA A 122 -10.22 -2.51 1.67
C ALA A 122 -9.82 -3.96 1.39
N PHE A 123 -9.54 -4.74 2.44
CA PHE A 123 -9.08 -6.13 2.32
C PHE A 123 -10.16 -7.16 2.68
N ALA A 124 -11.43 -6.77 2.80
CA ALA A 124 -12.51 -7.68 3.21
C ALA A 124 -12.60 -8.94 2.34
N ALA A 125 -12.41 -8.81 1.02
CA ALA A 125 -12.41 -9.93 0.08
C ALA A 125 -11.02 -10.59 -0.09
N ASN A 126 -9.95 -9.91 0.33
CA ASN A 126 -8.56 -10.28 0.03
C ASN A 126 -7.75 -10.46 1.32
N TYR A 127 -8.29 -11.22 2.28
CA TYR A 127 -7.65 -11.50 3.56
C TYR A 127 -7.26 -12.97 3.69
N ILE A 128 -5.95 -13.23 3.83
CA ILE A 128 -5.39 -14.57 3.98
C ILE A 128 -5.25 -14.88 5.47
N ALA A 129 -6.22 -15.64 5.99
CA ALA A 129 -6.23 -16.05 7.40
C ALA A 129 -5.35 -17.29 7.68
N ASP A 130 -5.31 -18.24 6.76
CA ASP A 130 -4.71 -19.56 6.95
C ASP A 130 -4.25 -20.21 5.64
N ARG A 131 -3.83 -21.48 5.73
CA ARG A 131 -3.23 -22.24 4.62
C ARG A 131 -4.24 -22.75 3.59
N GLU A 132 -5.52 -22.78 3.93
CA GLU A 132 -6.61 -23.28 3.08
C GLU A 132 -7.16 -22.19 2.17
N HIS A 133 -6.75 -20.93 2.38
CA HIS A 133 -7.06 -19.82 1.49
C HIS A 133 -6.64 -20.16 0.04
N ALA A 134 -7.53 -19.90 -0.93
CA ALA A 134 -7.36 -20.32 -2.32
C ALA A 134 -6.03 -19.86 -2.94
N VAL A 135 -5.61 -18.61 -2.68
CA VAL A 135 -4.30 -18.08 -3.10
C VAL A 135 -3.14 -18.92 -2.55
N VAL A 136 -3.18 -19.29 -1.27
CA VAL A 136 -2.11 -20.09 -0.65
C VAL A 136 -2.08 -21.50 -1.22
N ARG A 137 -3.24 -22.12 -1.46
CA ARG A 137 -3.32 -23.43 -2.13
C ARG A 137 -2.70 -23.39 -3.53
N ARG A 138 -3.05 -22.37 -4.33
CA ARG A 138 -2.48 -22.15 -5.67
C ARG A 138 -0.96 -21.97 -5.63
N LEU A 139 -0.44 -21.14 -4.72
CA LEU A 139 1.00 -20.92 -4.55
C LEU A 139 1.77 -22.18 -4.13
N ARG A 140 1.07 -23.12 -3.47
CA ARG A 140 1.64 -24.42 -3.07
C ARG A 140 1.47 -25.52 -4.13
N GLY A 141 0.87 -25.20 -5.28
CA GLY A 141 0.58 -26.18 -6.33
C GLY A 141 -0.58 -27.12 -6.03
N CYS A 142 -1.38 -26.82 -5.00
CA CYS A 142 -2.60 -27.57 -4.71
C CYS A 142 -3.75 -26.99 -5.55
N LYS A 143 -4.44 -27.83 -6.32
CA LYS A 143 -5.73 -27.49 -6.95
C LYS A 143 -6.83 -27.42 -5.89
#